data_AF-A0A432QY93-F1
#
_entry.id   AF-A0A432QY93-F1
#
_cell.length_a   1.000
_cell.length_b   1.000
_cell.length_c   1.000
_cell.angle_alpha   90.00
_cell.angle_beta   90.00
_cell.angle_gamma   90.00
#
_symmetry.space_group_name_H-M   'P 1'
#
loop_
_entity.id
_entity.type
_entity.pdbx_description
1 polymer ?
#
loop_
_entity_poly.entity_id
_entity_poly.type
_entity_poly.pdbx_seq_one_letter_code
_entity_poly.pdbx_strand_id
1 'polypeptide(L)' 'PKENFWINPDCGLKTRRWEEVIPALRNLVRLAEELRKETN' A
#
# COMPACT_ATOMS: atom_id res chain seq x y z
N PRO A 1 11.77 9.47 -10.42
CA PRO A 1 12.62 8.30 -10.11
C PRO A 1 11.88 7.35 -9.17
N LYS A 2 12.12 6.03 -9.25
CA LYS A 2 11.40 5.03 -8.45
C LYS A 2 11.60 5.26 -6.95
N GLU A 3 12.80 5.71 -6.58
CA GLU A 3 13.20 6.09 -5.22
C GLU A 3 12.41 7.27 -4.63
N ASN A 4 11.78 8.09 -5.48
CA ASN A 4 10.95 9.20 -5.05
C ASN A 4 9.44 8.85 -4.99
N PHE A 5 9.06 7.61 -5.36
CA PHE A 5 7.67 7.20 -5.41
C PHE A 5 7.24 6.45 -4.14
N TRP A 6 6.14 6.90 -3.54
CA TRP A 6 5.56 6.33 -2.34
C TRP A 6 4.19 5.75 -2.62
N ILE A 7 3.86 4.67 -1.92
CA ILE A 7 2.56 4.00 -2.01
C ILE A 7 1.87 4.15 -0.66
N ASN A 8 0.72 4.81 -0.67
CA ASN A 8 -0.12 5.05 0.50
C ASN A 8 -1.59 5.19 0.07
N PRO A 9 -2.55 5.04 1.00
CA PRO A 9 -3.93 5.41 0.74
C PRO A 9 -4.09 6.90 0.43
N ASP A 10 -5.15 7.27 -0.27
CA ASP A 10 -5.45 8.66 -0.65
C ASP A 10 -5.62 9.60 0.56
N CYS A 11 -6.19 9.10 1.65
CA CYS A 11 -6.47 9.89 2.86
C CYS A 11 -6.48 9.03 4.14
N GLY A 12 -6.71 9.69 5.27
CA GLY A 12 -6.82 9.02 6.58
C GLY A 12 -8.02 8.07 6.66
N LEU A 13 -7.84 6.96 7.37
CA LEU A 13 -8.80 5.85 7.42
C LEU A 13 -9.86 5.97 8.53
N LYS A 14 -10.06 7.16 9.13
CA LYS A 14 -10.92 7.33 10.32
C LYS A 14 -12.38 6.88 10.13
N THR A 15 -12.85 6.85 8.88
CA THR A 15 -14.23 6.52 8.50
C THR A 15 -14.36 5.11 7.91
N ARG A 16 -13.30 4.29 7.98
CA ARG A 16 -13.29 2.89 7.54
C ARG A 16 -13.39 1.94 8.73
N ARG A 17 -13.89 0.75 8.47
CA ARG A 17 -13.94 -0.33 9.47
C ARG A 17 -12.73 -1.24 9.36
N TRP A 18 -12.37 -1.92 10.43
CA TRP A 18 -11.15 -2.74 10.48
C TRP A 18 -11.18 -3.92 9.50
N GLU A 19 -12.35 -4.51 9.32
CA GLU A 19 -12.61 -5.59 8.36
C GLU A 19 -12.37 -5.17 6.90
N GLU A 20 -12.39 -3.87 6.60
CA GLU A 20 -12.07 -3.30 5.29
C GLU A 20 -10.61 -2.89 5.21
N VAL A 21 -10.10 -2.21 6.26
CA VAL A 21 -8.76 -1.61 6.27
C VAL A 21 -7.67 -2.66 6.21
N ILE A 22 -7.76 -3.71 7.05
CA ILE A 22 -6.70 -4.71 7.16
C ILE A 22 -6.46 -5.44 5.83
N PRO A 23 -7.47 -5.99 5.13
CA PRO A 23 -7.22 -6.63 3.84
C PRO A 23 -6.73 -5.65 2.76
N ALA A 24 -7.26 -4.42 2.73
CA ALA A 24 -6.80 -3.41 1.77
C ALA A 24 -5.33 -3.04 1.96
N LEU A 25 -4.89 -2.80 3.20
CA LEU A 25 -3.50 -2.47 3.51
C LEU A 25 -2.57 -3.66 3.26
N ARG A 26 -3.00 -4.90 3.52
CA ARG A 26 -2.23 -6.10 3.16
C ARG A 26 -1.96 -6.18 1.66
N ASN A 27 -2.96 -5.89 0.84
CA ASN A 27 -2.80 -5.86 -0.62
C ASN A 27 -1.86 -4.73 -1.06
N LEU A 28 -1.96 -3.55 -0.46
CA LEU A 28 -1.10 -2.41 -0.76
C LEU A 28 0.38 -2.71 -0.45
N VAL A 29 0.65 -3.33 0.70
CA VAL A 29 2.00 -3.75 1.10
C VAL A 29 2.54 -4.84 0.19
N ARG A 30 1.72 -5.85 -0.14
CA ARG A 30 2.11 -6.91 -1.07
C ARG A 30 2.52 -6.36 -2.44
N LEU A 31 1.73 -5.45 -3.01
CA LEU A 31 2.07 -4.78 -4.26
C LEU A 31 3.41 -4.02 -4.14
N ALA A 32 3.62 -3.29 -3.03
CA ALA A 32 4.87 -2.58 -2.81
C ALA A 32 6.08 -3.54 -2.73
N GLU A 33 5.92 -4.73 -2.16
CA GLU A 33 6.95 -5.77 -2.14
C GLU A 33 7.23 -6.35 -3.53
N GLU A 34 6.20 -6.61 -4.33
CA GLU A 34 6.33 -7.09 -5.72
C GLU A 34 7.09 -6.06 -6.56
N LEU A 35 6.68 -4.79 -6.52
CA LEU A 35 7.36 -3.70 -7.23
C LEU A 35 8.80 -3.48 -6.77
N ARG A 36 9.13 -3.77 -5.51
CA ARG A 36 10.53 -3.71 -5.02
C ARG A 36 11.38 -4.82 -5.65
N LYS A 37 10.82 -6.02 -5.84
CA LYS A 37 11.51 -7.18 -6.41
C LYS A 37 11.70 -7.08 -7.92
N GLU A 38 10.76 -6.49 -8.65
CA GLU A 38 10.80 -6.35 -10.12
C GLU A 38 11.94 -5.47 -10.66
N THR A 39 12.73 -4.82 -9.80
CA THR A 39 13.73 -3.82 -10.22
C THR A 39 15.13 -4.12 -9.69
N ASN A 40 15.38 -5.39 -9.37
CA ASN A 40 16.73 -5.94 -9.24
C ASN A 40 17.16 -6.60 -10.55
#